data_AF-A0A2G8KD85-F1
#
_entry.id   AF-A0A2G8KD85-F1
#
_cell.length_a   1.000
_cell.length_b   1.000
_cell.length_c   1.000
_cell.angle_alpha   90.00
_cell.angle_beta   90.00
_cell.angle_gamma   90.00
#
_symmetry.space_group_name_H-M   'P 1'
#
loop_
_entity.id
_entity.type
_entity.pdbx_description
1 polymer ?
#
loop_
_entity_poly.entity_id
_entity_poly.type
_entity_poly.pdbx_seq_one_letter_code
_entity_poly.pdbx_strand_id
1 'polypeptide(L)'
;MSVFVRGTVTSFSFINRPRFQDGNIKNPNQATESIPLDYSSSSMYSVTSTSSRPTESSTSYTSEPMDETMGYLPTVCKRIQRNTFIGRDATGKEYLIDTGQCSHVTLTPNQSPALPQQSVEICNTTSPCDITRIRTESNTLLTGVEHYDIVESCECHKLREHCAKVSLYKTFFPNSPFEVQIDVGTCRGDCVKENCDGCFPTETVSKSIEGPNGDECVEKIERCSCTSACYRASHFQTYYVKRWDRSSNSSIVELRKFDVGKCIGICSPTPFCIIWDPSSGKCLSSISTSSRCKATAFDTHSFTTPDGKEKMLISIGNCVCA
;
A
#
# COMPACT_ATOMS: atom_id res chain seq x y z
N MET A 1 -3.32 21.80 -22.20
CA MET A 1 -1.96 21.21 -22.26
C MET A 1 -1.82 20.25 -21.10
N SER A 2 -1.77 18.95 -21.37
CA SER A 2 -1.70 17.92 -20.32
C SER A 2 -0.26 17.47 -20.11
N VAL A 3 0.23 17.52 -18.88
CA VAL A 3 1.61 17.18 -18.54
C VAL A 3 1.76 15.66 -18.44
N PHE A 4 2.68 15.09 -19.22
CA PHE A 4 3.07 13.69 -19.12
C PHE A 4 3.93 13.46 -17.88
N VAL A 5 3.49 12.59 -16.97
CA VAL A 5 4.34 12.01 -15.93
C VAL A 5 4.79 10.63 -16.40
N ARG A 6 6.03 10.52 -16.89
CA ARG A 6 6.68 9.22 -17.15
C ARG A 6 7.20 8.65 -15.83
N GLY A 7 6.48 7.68 -15.27
CA GLY A 7 7.02 6.85 -14.18
C GLY A 7 8.02 5.84 -14.74
N THR A 8 9.31 6.08 -14.58
CA THR A 8 10.36 5.11 -14.90
C THR A 8 10.49 4.08 -13.79
N VAL A 9 10.05 2.84 -14.04
CA VAL A 9 10.38 1.71 -13.16
C VAL A 9 11.85 1.33 -13.40
N THR A 10 12.71 1.65 -12.43
CA THR A 10 14.12 1.22 -12.45
C THR A 10 14.23 -0.25 -12.10
N SER A 11 14.46 -1.12 -13.10
CA SER A 11 14.91 -2.49 -12.87
C SER A 11 16.24 -2.48 -12.11
N PHE A 12 16.30 -3.14 -10.95
CA PHE A 12 17.56 -3.39 -10.25
C PHE A 12 18.11 -4.77 -10.62
N SER A 13 19.38 -4.82 -11.00
CA SER A 13 20.07 -6.06 -11.37
C SER A 13 20.29 -6.97 -10.15
N PHE A 14 19.88 -8.23 -10.25
CA PHE A 14 20.05 -9.21 -9.18
C PHE A 14 21.49 -9.70 -9.07
N ILE A 15 22.04 -9.67 -7.84
CA ILE A 15 23.26 -10.40 -7.49
C ILE A 15 22.85 -11.78 -6.97
N ASN A 16 23.23 -12.83 -7.70
CA ASN A 16 23.00 -14.22 -7.31
C ASN A 16 23.51 -14.51 -5.89
N ARG A 17 22.67 -15.13 -5.06
CA ARG A 17 23.07 -15.86 -3.84
C ARG A 17 22.52 -17.29 -3.88
N PRO A 18 23.25 -18.27 -3.36
CA PRO A 18 22.96 -19.69 -3.60
C PRO A 18 21.78 -20.23 -2.77
N ARG A 19 21.15 -21.28 -3.30
CA ARG A 19 20.08 -22.07 -2.68
C ARG A 19 20.40 -22.47 -1.24
N PHE A 20 19.40 -22.37 -0.38
CA PHE A 20 19.33 -23.15 0.86
C PHE A 20 18.49 -24.41 0.60
N GLN A 21 18.91 -25.56 1.12
CA GLN A 21 18.13 -26.80 1.10
C GLN A 21 17.40 -26.95 2.44
N ASP A 22 16.12 -27.32 2.42
CA ASP A 22 15.33 -27.46 3.65
C ASP A 22 15.68 -28.72 4.45
N GLY A 23 16.14 -28.48 5.68
CA GLY A 23 16.40 -29.49 6.70
C GLY A 23 15.18 -29.72 7.59
N ASN A 24 14.51 -30.85 7.38
CA ASN A 24 13.32 -31.35 8.08
C ASN A 24 13.42 -31.29 9.63
N ILE A 25 12.56 -30.51 10.31
CA ILE A 25 12.38 -30.52 11.78
C ILE A 25 10.88 -30.54 12.15
N LYS A 26 10.55 -31.33 13.18
CA LYS A 26 9.19 -31.74 13.54
C LYS A 26 8.43 -30.74 14.43
N ASN A 27 7.11 -30.76 14.28
CA ASN A 27 6.09 -30.15 15.15
C ASN A 27 6.05 -30.81 16.56
N PRO A 28 5.80 -30.02 17.63
CA PRO A 28 4.87 -30.48 18.66
C PRO A 28 3.84 -29.42 19.10
N ASN A 29 2.56 -29.79 19.10
CA ASN A 29 1.48 -29.11 19.83
C ASN A 29 1.37 -29.67 21.25
N GLN A 30 1.26 -28.83 22.28
CA GLN A 30 0.15 -28.90 23.27
C GLN A 30 0.12 -27.68 24.20
N ALA A 31 -1.03 -27.49 24.87
CA ALA A 31 -1.48 -26.21 25.44
C ALA A 31 -1.34 -26.09 26.97
N THR A 32 -1.44 -24.85 27.47
CA THR A 32 -2.01 -24.54 28.79
C THR A 32 -2.67 -23.15 28.80
N GLU A 33 -3.73 -22.97 29.59
CA GLU A 33 -4.58 -21.77 29.63
C GLU A 33 -4.33 -20.85 30.85
N SER A 34 -4.79 -19.59 30.75
CA SER A 34 -5.19 -18.66 31.84
C SER A 34 -4.05 -18.09 32.73
N ILE A 35 -4.14 -16.93 33.42
CA ILE A 35 -5.22 -16.04 33.90
C ILE A 35 -4.76 -14.55 33.76
N PRO A 36 -5.66 -13.54 33.58
CA PRO A 36 -5.31 -12.12 33.54
C PRO A 36 -5.13 -11.46 34.93
N LEU A 37 -4.50 -10.28 34.98
CA LEU A 37 -4.49 -9.38 36.15
C LEU A 37 -5.26 -8.09 35.87
N ASP A 38 -6.39 -7.91 36.53
CA ASP A 38 -7.07 -6.63 36.70
C ASP A 38 -6.30 -5.74 37.69
N TYR A 39 -6.40 -4.42 37.49
CA TYR A 39 -6.41 -3.49 38.62
C TYR A 39 -7.46 -2.41 38.39
N SER A 40 -8.39 -2.30 39.32
CA SER A 40 -9.53 -1.39 39.27
C SER A 40 -9.41 -0.32 40.37
N SER A 41 -9.97 0.86 40.11
CA SER A 41 -10.37 1.79 41.16
C SER A 41 -11.59 2.60 40.71
N SER A 42 -12.56 2.70 41.62
CA SER A 42 -13.93 3.10 41.33
C SER A 42 -14.25 4.53 41.75
N SER A 43 -15.31 5.12 41.19
CA SER A 43 -16.34 5.75 42.04
C SER A 43 -17.70 5.79 41.33
N MET A 44 -18.75 5.46 42.08
CA MET A 44 -20.15 5.57 41.66
C MET A 44 -20.67 6.99 41.90
N TYR A 45 -21.76 7.38 41.22
CA TYR A 45 -23.00 7.80 41.89
C TYR A 45 -24.20 7.64 40.95
N SER A 46 -25.29 7.04 41.47
CA SER A 46 -26.56 6.84 40.77
C SER A 46 -27.70 7.19 41.74
N VAL A 47 -28.65 8.04 41.37
CA VAL A 47 -29.87 8.28 42.17
C VAL A 47 -31.12 8.41 41.29
N THR A 48 -31.89 7.32 41.28
CA THR A 48 -33.35 7.14 41.09
C THR A 48 -34.23 8.03 40.20
N SER A 49 -35.09 7.31 39.47
CA SER A 49 -36.35 7.69 38.83
C SER A 49 -37.52 8.01 39.79
N THR A 50 -38.50 8.79 39.30
CA THR A 50 -39.94 8.64 39.63
C THR A 50 -40.80 8.97 38.42
N SER A 51 -42.04 8.44 38.37
CA SER A 51 -42.95 8.55 37.23
C SER A 51 -44.27 9.25 37.59
N SER A 52 -44.90 9.91 36.62
CA SER A 52 -46.34 10.17 36.60
C SER A 52 -46.87 10.51 35.19
N ARG A 53 -48.12 10.10 34.95
CA ARG A 53 -49.05 10.44 33.83
C ARG A 53 -50.29 11.08 34.51
N PRO A 54 -51.31 11.67 33.83
CA PRO A 54 -51.54 11.78 32.38
C PRO A 54 -52.08 13.14 31.86
N THR A 55 -52.57 13.12 30.60
CA THR A 55 -53.56 14.02 29.93
C THR A 55 -53.06 15.40 29.41
N GLU A 56 -53.53 15.97 28.29
CA GLU A 56 -54.55 15.55 27.28
C GLU A 56 -54.33 16.12 25.84
N SER A 57 -55.12 15.64 24.86
CA SER A 57 -55.58 16.26 23.58
C SER A 57 -54.88 17.51 22.99
N SER A 58 -54.38 17.43 21.75
CA SER A 58 -55.05 18.01 20.54
C SER A 58 -54.20 18.08 19.25
N THR A 59 -54.87 17.81 18.10
CA THR A 59 -54.65 18.33 16.72
C THR A 59 -53.24 18.49 16.10
N SER A 60 -52.91 17.55 15.22
CA SER A 60 -52.56 17.75 13.78
C SER A 60 -51.88 19.06 13.31
N TYR A 61 -50.63 18.94 12.85
CA TYR A 61 -50.15 19.53 11.59
C TYR A 61 -49.09 18.61 10.96
N THR A 62 -49.45 17.88 9.90
CA THR A 62 -48.48 17.15 9.07
C THR A 62 -47.80 18.12 8.11
N SER A 63 -46.57 18.52 8.43
CA SER A 63 -45.65 19.10 7.44
C SER A 63 -45.02 17.96 6.65
N GLU A 64 -45.42 17.79 5.40
CA GLU A 64 -44.79 16.85 4.47
C GLU A 64 -43.32 17.26 4.25
N PRO A 65 -42.34 16.37 4.45
CA PRO A 65 -40.98 16.63 3.99
C PRO A 65 -40.97 16.57 2.45
N MET A 66 -40.51 17.64 1.82
CA MET A 66 -40.50 17.74 0.35
C MET A 66 -39.58 16.68 -0.26
N ASP A 67 -40.12 15.94 -1.23
CA ASP A 67 -39.42 14.90 -1.98
C ASP A 67 -38.45 15.53 -3.01
N GLU A 68 -37.23 15.86 -2.57
CA GLU A 68 -36.10 16.15 -3.46
C GLU A 68 -35.46 14.84 -4.01
N THR A 69 -36.24 14.03 -4.74
CA THR A 69 -35.69 12.97 -5.59
C THR A 69 -35.04 13.56 -6.85
N MET A 70 -33.98 14.34 -6.66
CA MET A 70 -33.09 14.76 -7.73
C MET A 70 -32.40 13.51 -8.31
N GLY A 71 -32.80 13.11 -9.52
CA GLY A 71 -32.52 11.79 -10.10
C GLY A 71 -31.05 11.54 -10.44
N TYR A 72 -30.22 11.27 -9.43
CA TYR A 72 -28.85 10.78 -9.61
C TYR A 72 -28.88 9.35 -10.17
N LEU A 73 -28.45 9.19 -11.43
CA LEU A 73 -28.25 7.88 -12.03
C LEU A 73 -27.17 7.09 -11.25
N PRO A 74 -27.40 5.80 -10.95
CA PRO A 74 -26.46 5.00 -10.16
C PRO A 74 -25.12 4.88 -10.89
N THR A 75 -24.05 5.16 -10.15
CA THR A 75 -22.68 5.10 -10.65
C THR A 75 -22.00 3.85 -10.13
N VAL A 76 -21.25 3.17 -10.99
CA VAL A 76 -20.60 1.90 -10.69
C VAL A 76 -19.13 1.94 -11.10
N CYS A 77 -18.27 1.23 -10.37
CA CYS A 77 -16.86 1.09 -10.72
C CYS A 77 -16.71 -0.05 -11.73
N LYS A 78 -16.10 0.23 -12.88
CA LYS A 78 -15.87 -0.76 -13.94
C LYS A 78 -14.48 -0.62 -14.53
N ARG A 79 -13.94 -1.76 -14.96
CA ARG A 79 -12.79 -1.81 -15.85
C ARG A 79 -13.22 -1.31 -17.24
N ILE A 80 -12.54 -0.28 -17.73
CA ILE A 80 -12.60 0.19 -19.11
C ILE A 80 -11.34 -0.24 -19.86
N GLN A 81 -11.46 -0.45 -21.18
CA GLN A 81 -10.32 -0.76 -22.04
C GLN A 81 -9.37 0.44 -22.13
N ARG A 82 -8.07 0.20 -21.97
CA ARG A 82 -7.01 1.18 -22.12
C ARG A 82 -5.85 0.56 -22.89
N ASN A 83 -5.78 0.92 -24.18
CA ASN A 83 -4.71 0.45 -25.05
C ASN A 83 -3.40 1.18 -24.74
N THR A 84 -2.36 0.41 -24.43
CA THR A 84 -1.00 0.87 -24.15
C THR A 84 -0.08 0.41 -25.27
N PHE A 85 0.71 1.32 -25.83
CA PHE A 85 1.73 1.02 -26.84
C PHE A 85 2.94 0.34 -26.19
N ILE A 86 3.32 -0.82 -26.72
CA ILE A 86 4.45 -1.61 -26.20
C ILE A 86 5.53 -1.89 -27.25
N GLY A 87 5.27 -1.65 -28.54
CA GLY A 87 6.32 -1.79 -29.56
C GLY A 87 5.79 -1.71 -30.99
N ARG A 88 6.66 -2.09 -31.94
CA ARG A 88 6.27 -2.30 -33.33
C ARG A 88 6.57 -3.74 -33.74
N ASP A 89 5.73 -4.31 -34.58
CA ASP A 89 5.99 -5.61 -35.20
C ASP A 89 6.99 -5.49 -36.36
N ALA A 90 7.33 -6.62 -36.99
CA ALA A 90 8.25 -6.68 -38.12
C ALA A 90 7.78 -5.91 -39.37
N THR A 91 6.51 -5.48 -39.43
CA THR A 91 5.96 -4.63 -40.50
C THR A 91 6.00 -3.14 -40.16
N GLY A 92 6.44 -2.77 -38.95
CA GLY A 92 6.45 -1.41 -38.43
C GLY A 92 5.11 -0.95 -37.85
N LYS A 93 4.09 -1.81 -37.86
CA LYS A 93 2.77 -1.53 -37.26
C LYS A 93 2.88 -1.53 -35.73
N GLU A 94 2.13 -0.65 -35.11
CA GLU A 94 2.11 -0.50 -33.65
C GLU A 94 1.41 -1.69 -32.98
N TYR A 95 2.08 -2.25 -31.98
CA TYR A 95 1.57 -3.32 -31.13
C TYR A 95 1.06 -2.72 -29.83
N LEU A 96 -0.25 -2.86 -29.61
CA LEU A 96 -0.99 -2.29 -28.47
C LEU A 96 -1.59 -3.43 -27.65
N ILE A 97 -1.50 -3.34 -26.33
CA ILE A 97 -2.18 -4.25 -25.39
C ILE A 97 -3.20 -3.50 -24.54
N ASP A 98 -4.27 -4.16 -24.12
CA ASP A 98 -5.24 -3.58 -23.20
C ASP A 98 -4.81 -3.79 -21.74
N THR A 99 -4.08 -2.82 -21.19
CA THR A 99 -3.72 -2.81 -19.76
C THR A 99 -4.93 -2.60 -18.84
N GLY A 100 -6.04 -2.08 -19.39
CA GLY A 100 -7.22 -1.70 -18.65
C GLY A 100 -7.02 -0.45 -17.78
N GLN A 101 -8.13 0.09 -17.29
CA GLN A 101 -8.18 1.14 -16.27
C GLN A 101 -9.49 1.03 -15.48
N CYS A 102 -9.47 1.32 -14.18
CA CYS A 102 -10.69 1.46 -13.40
C CYS A 102 -11.27 2.87 -13.55
N SER A 103 -12.58 2.96 -13.81
CA SER A 103 -13.32 4.23 -13.88
C SER A 103 -14.72 4.07 -13.31
N HIS A 104 -15.23 5.17 -12.75
CA HIS A 104 -16.66 5.32 -12.52
C HIS A 104 -17.39 5.38 -13.88
N VAL A 105 -18.51 4.69 -13.95
CA VAL A 105 -19.43 4.67 -15.10
C VAL A 105 -20.85 4.86 -14.58
N THR A 106 -21.54 5.87 -15.08
CA THR A 106 -22.95 6.11 -14.77
C THR A 106 -23.82 5.17 -15.61
N LEU A 107 -24.70 4.41 -14.97
CA LEU A 107 -25.61 3.51 -15.66
C LEU A 107 -26.71 4.30 -16.37
N THR A 108 -26.96 3.99 -17.64
CA THR A 108 -28.10 4.54 -18.39
C THR A 108 -29.30 3.59 -18.32
N PRO A 109 -30.56 4.08 -18.42
CA PRO A 109 -31.75 3.23 -18.30
C PRO A 109 -31.84 2.06 -19.31
N ASN A 110 -31.22 2.20 -20.49
CA ASN A 110 -31.14 1.14 -21.51
C ASN A 110 -29.99 0.14 -21.28
N GLN A 111 -29.23 0.26 -20.20
CA GLN A 111 -28.17 -0.68 -19.81
C GLN A 111 -28.58 -1.51 -18.58
N SER A 112 -29.87 -1.84 -18.46
CA SER A 112 -30.33 -2.98 -17.65
C SER A 112 -29.65 -4.25 -18.16
N PRO A 113 -28.73 -4.88 -17.41
CA PRO A 113 -27.97 -6.01 -17.93
C PRO A 113 -28.88 -7.24 -18.03
N ALA A 114 -29.00 -7.81 -19.23
CA ALA A 114 -29.38 -9.21 -19.38
C ALA A 114 -28.18 -10.10 -18.97
N LEU A 115 -27.79 -10.05 -17.68
CA LEU A 115 -26.73 -10.86 -17.10
C LEU A 115 -27.18 -11.49 -15.77
N PRO A 116 -26.67 -12.69 -15.42
CA PRO A 116 -27.11 -13.45 -14.27
C PRO A 116 -26.65 -12.81 -12.95
N GLN A 117 -27.59 -12.42 -12.09
CA GLN A 117 -27.50 -12.20 -10.62
C GLN A 117 -26.13 -11.79 -10.02
N GLN A 118 -25.35 -10.96 -10.70
CA GLN A 118 -24.14 -10.39 -10.13
C GLN A 118 -24.53 -9.04 -9.52
N SER A 119 -24.54 -8.99 -8.18
CA SER A 119 -24.91 -7.79 -7.42
C SER A 119 -23.95 -6.66 -7.74
N VAL A 120 -24.35 -5.76 -8.66
CA VAL A 120 -23.54 -4.62 -9.05
C VAL A 120 -23.51 -3.64 -7.88
N GLU A 121 -22.38 -3.55 -7.18
CA GLU A 121 -22.21 -2.63 -6.07
C GLU A 121 -22.28 -1.19 -6.59
N ILE A 122 -23.33 -0.48 -6.18
CA ILE A 122 -23.53 0.93 -6.53
C ILE A 122 -22.57 1.75 -5.67
N CYS A 123 -21.68 2.47 -6.33
CA CYS A 123 -20.73 3.35 -5.68
C CYS A 123 -21.42 4.59 -5.12
N ASN A 124 -20.99 5.02 -3.94
CA ASN A 124 -21.22 6.41 -3.54
C ASN A 124 -20.41 7.31 -4.49
N THR A 125 -20.91 8.51 -4.81
CA THR A 125 -20.22 9.44 -5.73
C THR A 125 -18.86 9.90 -5.20
N THR A 126 -18.61 9.73 -3.89
CA THR A 126 -17.35 10.04 -3.21
C THR A 126 -16.45 8.82 -2.95
N SER A 127 -16.88 7.59 -3.20
CA SER A 127 -16.03 6.40 -2.98
C SER A 127 -15.07 6.21 -4.15
N PRO A 128 -13.74 6.06 -3.94
CA PRO A 128 -12.80 5.77 -5.02
C PRO A 128 -13.08 4.42 -5.70
N CYS A 129 -13.00 4.42 -7.03
CA CYS A 129 -12.99 3.22 -7.88
C CYS A 129 -11.55 2.72 -8.05
N ASP A 130 -11.21 1.65 -7.34
CA ASP A 130 -9.85 1.11 -7.24
C ASP A 130 -9.71 -0.25 -7.95
N ILE A 131 -8.48 -0.58 -8.32
CA ILE A 131 -8.11 -1.89 -8.86
C ILE A 131 -8.05 -2.89 -7.72
N THR A 132 -8.72 -4.05 -7.85
CA THR A 132 -8.68 -5.12 -6.83
C THR A 132 -7.94 -6.37 -7.28
N ARG A 133 -7.89 -6.62 -8.60
CA ARG A 133 -7.12 -7.73 -9.20
C ARG A 133 -6.36 -7.27 -10.44
N ILE A 134 -5.12 -7.72 -10.53
CA ILE A 134 -4.24 -7.58 -11.70
C ILE A 134 -3.60 -8.93 -12.03
N ARG A 135 -3.27 -9.15 -13.29
CA ARG A 135 -2.40 -10.25 -13.72
C ARG A 135 -1.18 -9.75 -14.48
N THR A 136 -0.09 -10.49 -14.39
CA THR A 136 1.14 -10.21 -15.12
C THR A 136 1.06 -10.84 -16.51
N GLU A 137 1.14 -10.05 -17.57
CA GLU A 137 1.13 -10.54 -18.96
C GLU A 137 2.52 -10.39 -19.60
N SER A 138 3.09 -11.52 -20.03
CA SER A 138 4.37 -11.60 -20.71
C SER A 138 4.19 -11.39 -22.22
N ASN A 139 4.81 -10.37 -22.77
CA ASN A 139 4.73 -10.00 -24.18
C ASN A 139 6.12 -10.12 -24.83
N THR A 140 6.24 -10.88 -25.91
CA THR A 140 7.50 -11.04 -26.65
C THR A 140 7.61 -9.96 -27.72
N LEU A 141 8.55 -9.04 -27.53
CA LEU A 141 8.86 -7.93 -28.43
C LEU A 141 10.20 -8.16 -29.14
N LEU A 142 10.49 -7.33 -30.15
CA LEU A 142 11.79 -7.33 -30.84
C LEU A 142 12.97 -7.01 -29.88
N THR A 143 12.71 -6.34 -28.76
CA THR A 143 13.67 -6.00 -27.71
C THR A 143 13.89 -7.11 -26.67
N GLY A 144 13.02 -8.13 -26.62
CA GLY A 144 13.01 -9.17 -25.60
C GLY A 144 11.61 -9.44 -25.06
N VAL A 145 11.51 -10.22 -23.98
CA VAL A 145 10.24 -10.41 -23.25
C VAL A 145 10.08 -9.28 -22.25
N GLU A 146 8.93 -8.61 -22.30
CA GLU A 146 8.53 -7.59 -21.32
C GLU A 146 7.26 -8.03 -20.58
N HIS A 147 7.10 -7.57 -19.34
CA HIS A 147 6.00 -7.95 -18.47
C HIS A 147 5.14 -6.73 -18.13
N TYR A 148 3.82 -6.87 -18.30
CA TYR A 148 2.85 -5.78 -18.12
C TYR A 148 1.78 -6.18 -17.11
N ASP A 149 1.41 -5.25 -16.23
CA ASP A 149 0.32 -5.47 -15.28
C ASP A 149 -1.02 -5.11 -15.95
N ILE A 150 -1.88 -6.11 -16.10
CA ILE A 150 -3.19 -5.99 -16.72
C ILE A 150 -4.25 -5.97 -15.61
N VAL A 151 -5.06 -4.91 -15.57
CA VAL A 151 -6.25 -4.83 -14.70
C VAL A 151 -7.22 -5.94 -15.04
N GLU A 152 -7.75 -6.65 -14.05
CA GLU A 152 -8.79 -7.67 -14.22
C GLU A 152 -10.12 -7.22 -13.61
N SER A 153 -10.11 -6.76 -12.36
CA SER A 153 -11.30 -6.28 -11.65
C SER A 153 -11.07 -4.95 -10.96
N CYS A 154 -12.17 -4.22 -10.82
CA CYS A 154 -12.25 -2.93 -10.15
C CYS A 154 -13.44 -2.94 -9.19
N GLU A 155 -13.29 -2.35 -8.01
CA GLU A 155 -14.36 -2.25 -7.01
C GLU A 155 -14.38 -0.84 -6.41
N CYS A 156 -15.52 -0.44 -5.85
CA CYS A 156 -15.58 0.77 -5.04
C CYS A 156 -15.16 0.46 -3.62
N HIS A 157 -14.26 1.28 -3.08
CA HIS A 157 -13.84 1.17 -1.69
C HIS A 157 -14.35 2.36 -0.89
N LYS A 158 -14.82 2.10 0.33
CA LYS A 158 -15.16 3.18 1.26
C LYS A 158 -13.87 3.95 1.60
N LEU A 159 -13.94 5.27 1.54
CA LEU A 159 -12.84 6.13 1.95
C LEU A 159 -12.48 5.80 3.41
N ARG A 160 -11.21 5.52 3.70
CA ARG A 160 -10.74 5.21 5.06
C ARG A 160 -10.29 6.48 5.75
N GLU A 161 -10.75 6.70 6.98
CA GLU A 161 -10.35 7.84 7.83
C GLU A 161 -8.87 7.82 8.24
N HIS A 162 -8.21 6.66 8.09
CA HIS A 162 -6.81 6.44 8.44
C HIS A 162 -6.11 5.66 7.33
N CYS A 163 -4.84 6.01 7.07
CA CYS A 163 -3.98 5.27 6.16
C CYS A 163 -3.81 3.81 6.60
N ALA A 164 -4.13 2.88 5.70
CA ALA A 164 -4.03 1.45 5.94
C ALA A 164 -3.71 0.68 4.65
N LYS A 165 -3.25 -0.56 4.82
CA LYS A 165 -3.19 -1.52 3.71
C LYS A 165 -4.62 -1.91 3.28
N VAL A 166 -4.84 -1.90 1.98
CA VAL A 166 -5.97 -2.52 1.28
C VAL A 166 -5.42 -3.62 0.39
N SER A 167 -6.15 -4.72 0.23
CA SER A 167 -5.67 -5.85 -0.59
C SER A 167 -5.71 -5.51 -2.09
N LEU A 168 -4.67 -5.95 -2.79
CA LEU A 168 -4.54 -5.91 -4.24
C LEU A 168 -3.95 -7.24 -4.66
N TYR A 169 -4.75 -8.09 -5.30
CA TYR A 169 -4.32 -9.42 -5.69
C TYR A 169 -3.64 -9.37 -7.06
N LYS A 170 -2.37 -9.79 -7.11
CA LYS A 170 -1.59 -9.95 -8.34
C LYS A 170 -1.42 -11.43 -8.67
N THR A 171 -1.85 -11.81 -9.87
CA THR A 171 -1.61 -13.14 -10.45
C THR A 171 -0.30 -13.11 -11.25
N PHE A 172 0.64 -13.96 -10.87
CA PHE A 172 1.93 -14.17 -11.55
C PHE A 172 1.86 -15.45 -12.40
N PHE A 173 2.64 -15.48 -13.49
CA PHE A 173 2.74 -16.61 -14.44
C PHE A 173 1.40 -17.24 -14.88
N PRO A 174 0.39 -16.45 -15.31
CA PRO A 174 -0.94 -16.95 -15.63
C PRO A 174 -0.94 -17.98 -16.77
N ASN A 175 -1.82 -18.97 -16.68
CA ASN A 175 -1.93 -20.11 -17.58
C ASN A 175 -0.68 -21.02 -17.61
N SER A 176 0.04 -21.12 -16.49
CA SER A 176 1.21 -22.00 -16.35
C SER A 176 1.14 -22.84 -15.07
N PRO A 177 1.92 -23.94 -14.94
CA PRO A 177 2.04 -24.68 -13.69
C PRO A 177 2.57 -23.87 -12.50
N PHE A 178 3.17 -22.70 -12.77
CA PHE A 178 3.71 -21.77 -11.76
C PHE A 178 2.73 -20.62 -11.43
N GLU A 179 1.48 -20.69 -11.89
CA GLU A 179 0.49 -19.64 -11.63
C GLU A 179 0.26 -19.48 -10.12
N VAL A 180 0.46 -18.25 -9.61
CA VAL A 180 0.29 -17.93 -8.20
C VAL A 180 -0.32 -16.56 -8.01
N GLN A 181 -1.35 -16.48 -7.17
CA GLN A 181 -1.99 -15.23 -6.78
C GLN A 181 -1.50 -14.76 -5.41
N ILE A 182 -1.10 -13.49 -5.30
CA ILE A 182 -0.55 -12.88 -4.09
C ILE A 182 -1.22 -11.54 -3.82
N ASP A 183 -1.68 -11.33 -2.59
CA ASP A 183 -2.01 -9.98 -2.12
C ASP A 183 -0.71 -9.17 -1.95
N VAL A 184 -0.36 -8.37 -2.97
CA VAL A 184 0.75 -7.42 -2.91
C VAL A 184 0.38 -6.18 -2.10
N GLY A 185 -0.93 -5.89 -2.01
CA GLY A 185 -1.49 -4.77 -1.29
C GLY A 185 -1.34 -3.42 -2.00
N THR A 186 -2.05 -2.43 -1.48
CA THR A 186 -1.91 -1.01 -1.80
C THR A 186 -2.18 -0.17 -0.56
N CYS A 187 -1.67 1.06 -0.51
CA CYS A 187 -1.89 1.97 0.61
C CYS A 187 -3.01 2.96 0.28
N ARG A 188 -4.01 3.01 1.17
CA ARG A 188 -5.21 3.87 1.03
C ARG A 188 -5.68 4.40 2.37
N GLY A 189 -6.14 5.64 2.36
CA GLY A 189 -6.73 6.33 3.52
C GLY A 189 -6.32 7.79 3.57
N ASP A 190 -7.04 8.56 4.38
CA ASP A 190 -6.77 9.98 4.60
C ASP A 190 -5.58 10.18 5.57
N CYS A 191 -4.85 11.29 5.34
CA CYS A 191 -3.69 11.74 6.11
C CYS A 191 -3.73 13.24 6.47
N VAL A 192 -4.85 13.94 6.19
CA VAL A 192 -5.02 15.39 6.44
C VAL A 192 -4.72 15.79 7.89
N LYS A 193 -4.97 14.90 8.87
CA LYS A 193 -4.76 15.18 10.30
C LYS A 193 -3.29 15.19 10.74
N GLU A 194 -2.35 14.72 9.91
CA GLU A 194 -0.97 14.41 10.32
C GLU A 194 0.11 15.28 9.64
N ASN A 195 -0.26 16.35 8.91
CA ASN A 195 0.68 17.18 8.11
C ASN A 195 1.58 16.34 7.19
N CYS A 196 1.01 15.28 6.61
CA CYS A 196 1.71 14.31 5.76
C CYS A 196 1.31 14.47 4.29
N ASP A 197 2.23 14.16 3.38
CA ASP A 197 2.00 14.28 1.93
C ASP A 197 1.13 13.13 1.37
N GLY A 198 1.00 12.02 2.10
CA GLY A 198 0.13 10.91 1.69
C GLY A 198 0.27 9.65 2.53
N CYS A 199 -0.47 8.62 2.10
CA CYS A 199 -0.49 7.29 2.69
C CYS A 199 0.46 6.36 1.91
N PHE A 200 1.58 5.96 2.53
CA PHE A 200 2.68 5.26 1.85
C PHE A 200 3.03 3.91 2.50
N PRO A 201 3.62 2.95 1.76
CA PRO A 201 4.05 1.67 2.31
C PRO A 201 5.31 1.84 3.15
N THR A 202 5.14 1.82 4.47
CA THR A 202 6.25 1.95 5.43
C THR A 202 6.94 0.61 5.73
N GLU A 203 6.31 -0.52 5.45
CA GLU A 203 6.88 -1.86 5.65
C GLU A 203 6.53 -2.77 4.47
N THR A 204 7.56 -3.29 3.79
CA THR A 204 7.45 -4.28 2.71
C THR A 204 8.25 -5.53 3.02
N VAL A 205 7.75 -6.69 2.58
CA VAL A 205 8.44 -7.98 2.70
C VAL A 205 8.60 -8.64 1.33
N SER A 206 9.76 -9.24 1.10
CA SER A 206 10.00 -10.07 -0.07
C SER A 206 9.44 -11.47 0.15
N LYS A 207 8.62 -11.96 -0.77
CA LYS A 207 8.16 -13.36 -0.83
C LYS A 207 8.78 -14.03 -2.07
N SER A 208 9.40 -15.20 -1.86
CA SER A 208 9.82 -16.05 -2.99
C SER A 208 8.60 -16.74 -3.61
N ILE A 209 8.55 -16.78 -4.93
CA ILE A 209 7.61 -17.58 -5.72
C ILE A 209 8.37 -18.46 -6.69
N GLU A 210 7.89 -19.69 -6.92
CA GLU A 210 8.41 -20.52 -8.00
C GLU A 210 8.00 -19.92 -9.34
N GLY A 211 8.92 -19.94 -10.31
CA GLY A 211 8.70 -19.42 -11.65
C GLY A 211 9.37 -20.29 -12.73
N PRO A 212 9.02 -20.09 -14.01
CA PRO A 212 9.54 -20.90 -15.11
C PRO A 212 11.06 -20.80 -15.30
N ASN A 213 11.69 -19.74 -14.76
CA ASN A 213 13.14 -19.51 -14.80
C ASN A 213 13.82 -19.73 -13.43
N GLY A 214 13.14 -20.42 -12.50
CA GLY A 214 13.52 -20.50 -11.09
C GLY A 214 12.78 -19.48 -10.23
N ASP A 215 13.20 -19.37 -8.96
CA ASP A 215 12.46 -18.60 -7.96
C ASP A 215 12.60 -17.08 -8.18
N GLU A 216 11.48 -16.36 -8.14
CA GLU A 216 11.41 -14.90 -8.22
C GLU A 216 11.03 -14.30 -6.85
N CYS A 217 11.65 -13.17 -6.49
CA CYS A 217 11.32 -12.43 -5.27
C CYS A 217 10.35 -11.29 -5.57
N VAL A 218 9.12 -11.37 -5.04
CA VAL A 218 8.09 -10.33 -5.18
C VAL A 218 7.91 -9.57 -3.87
N GLU A 219 7.80 -8.24 -3.97
CA GLU A 219 7.54 -7.39 -2.80
C GLU A 219 6.04 -7.35 -2.46
N LYS A 220 5.72 -7.47 -1.17
CA LYS A 220 4.38 -7.32 -0.61
C LYS A 220 4.39 -6.20 0.43
N ILE A 221 3.38 -5.35 0.42
CA ILE A 221 3.14 -4.38 1.49
C ILE A 221 2.59 -5.12 2.71
N GLU A 222 3.16 -4.87 3.88
CA GLU A 222 2.62 -5.32 5.18
C GLU A 222 2.05 -4.15 5.99
N ARG A 223 2.69 -2.98 5.97
CA ARG A 223 2.24 -1.78 6.69
C ARG A 223 2.22 -0.56 5.78
N CYS A 224 1.19 0.27 5.98
CA CYS A 224 1.10 1.62 5.45
C CYS A 224 1.06 2.62 6.61
N SER A 225 1.52 3.84 6.39
CA SER A 225 1.37 4.94 7.35
C SER A 225 1.31 6.29 6.63
N CYS A 226 0.73 7.29 7.29
CA CYS A 226 0.83 8.67 6.82
C CYS A 226 2.26 9.16 7.02
N THR A 227 2.86 9.73 5.97
CA THR A 227 4.22 10.27 6.03
C THR A 227 4.47 11.27 4.91
N SER A 228 5.61 11.94 4.93
CA SER A 228 6.05 12.88 3.89
C SER A 228 6.49 12.14 2.61
N ALA A 229 6.52 12.86 1.48
CA ALA A 229 6.86 12.32 0.16
C ALA A 229 8.30 11.77 0.08
N CYS A 230 9.16 12.18 1.02
CA CYS A 230 10.37 11.47 1.41
C CYS A 230 10.17 10.88 2.82
N TYR A 231 10.37 9.57 2.95
CA TYR A 231 10.12 8.84 4.20
C TYR A 231 11.09 7.68 4.39
N ARG A 232 11.09 7.14 5.60
CA ARG A 232 11.81 5.92 5.98
C ARG A 232 10.89 4.71 5.78
N ALA A 233 11.23 3.81 4.86
CA ALA A 233 10.66 2.47 4.81
C ALA A 233 11.52 1.49 5.62
N SER A 234 10.91 0.49 6.23
CA SER A 234 11.63 -0.60 6.89
C SER A 234 12.37 -1.45 5.87
N HIS A 235 13.61 -1.84 6.19
CA HIS A 235 14.44 -2.68 5.36
C HIS A 235 15.28 -3.61 6.25
N PHE A 236 15.04 -4.91 6.17
CA PHE A 236 15.61 -5.87 7.11
C PHE A 236 16.90 -6.52 6.59
N GLN A 237 17.97 -6.44 7.40
CA GLN A 237 19.18 -7.25 7.22
C GLN A 237 19.22 -8.37 8.24
N THR A 238 19.79 -9.51 7.87
CA THR A 238 19.81 -10.72 8.72
C THR A 238 21.25 -11.12 9.04
N TYR A 239 21.52 -11.37 10.32
CA TYR A 239 22.84 -11.72 10.83
C TYR A 239 22.77 -12.88 11.82
N TYR A 240 23.83 -13.70 11.86
CA TYR A 240 24.03 -14.64 12.96
C TYR A 240 24.54 -13.87 14.18
N VAL A 241 23.86 -14.04 15.32
CA VAL A 241 24.17 -13.37 16.59
C VAL A 241 24.46 -14.43 17.64
N LYS A 242 25.55 -14.25 18.38
CA LYS A 242 25.89 -15.05 19.57
C LYS A 242 25.31 -14.37 20.80
N ARG A 243 24.53 -15.10 21.58
CA ARG A 243 23.87 -14.59 22.79
C ARG A 243 24.05 -15.60 23.93
N TRP A 244 24.31 -15.11 25.14
CA TRP A 244 24.29 -15.95 26.32
C TRP A 244 22.83 -16.26 26.69
N ASP A 245 22.48 -17.54 26.78
CA ASP A 245 21.23 -17.97 27.37
C ASP A 245 21.43 -18.36 28.84
N ARG A 246 20.62 -17.74 29.71
CA ARG A 246 20.63 -18.02 31.15
C ARG A 246 19.94 -19.35 31.48
N SER A 247 19.03 -19.84 30.62
CA SER A 247 18.31 -21.09 30.88
C SER A 247 19.16 -22.33 30.58
N SER A 248 19.88 -22.35 29.46
CA SER A 248 20.85 -23.41 29.13
C SER A 248 22.25 -23.21 29.72
N ASN A 249 22.50 -22.06 30.38
CA ASN A 249 23.80 -21.64 30.90
C ASN A 249 24.93 -21.75 29.84
N SER A 250 24.61 -21.38 28.60
CA SER A 250 25.49 -21.56 27.44
C SER A 250 25.30 -20.46 26.40
N SER A 251 26.26 -20.31 25.46
CA SER A 251 26.13 -19.37 24.35
C SER A 251 25.42 -20.03 23.17
N ILE A 252 24.24 -19.52 22.83
CA ILE A 252 23.51 -19.93 21.62
C ILE A 252 23.83 -19.01 20.45
N VAL A 253 23.74 -19.54 19.23
CA VAL A 253 23.83 -18.77 17.98
C VAL A 253 22.45 -18.76 17.35
N GLU A 254 21.91 -17.58 17.10
CA GLU A 254 20.59 -17.39 16.49
C GLU A 254 20.68 -16.56 15.21
N LEU A 255 19.70 -16.72 14.33
CA LEU A 255 19.53 -15.88 13.16
C LEU A 255 18.64 -14.68 13.53
N ARG A 256 19.19 -13.47 13.59
CA ARG A 256 18.47 -12.26 14.00
C ARG A 256 18.29 -11.29 12.83
N LYS A 257 17.06 -10.81 12.65
CA LYS A 257 16.71 -9.74 11.70
C LYS A 257 16.82 -8.39 12.41
N PHE A 258 17.39 -7.41 11.71
CA PHE A 258 17.53 -6.02 12.14
C PHE A 258 16.96 -5.12 11.06
N ASP A 259 16.06 -4.20 11.44
CA ASP A 259 15.59 -3.16 10.53
C ASP A 259 16.63 -2.05 10.43
N VAL A 260 17.34 -1.98 9.31
CA VAL A 260 18.29 -0.89 9.02
C VAL A 260 17.62 0.31 8.37
N GLY A 261 16.37 0.17 7.90
CA GLY A 261 15.64 1.19 7.17
C GLY A 261 16.22 1.52 5.78
N LYS A 262 15.43 2.22 4.97
CA LYS A 262 15.83 2.79 3.68
C LYS A 262 15.03 4.08 3.45
N CYS A 263 15.69 5.14 3.00
CA CYS A 263 14.98 6.34 2.55
C CYS A 263 14.40 6.10 1.16
N ILE A 264 13.10 6.33 1.02
CA ILE A 264 12.35 6.19 -0.23
C ILE A 264 11.51 7.46 -0.39
N GLY A 265 11.45 7.97 -1.62
CA GLY A 265 10.60 9.11 -1.91
C GLY A 265 11.08 10.02 -3.03
N ILE A 266 10.25 11.01 -3.31
CA ILE A 266 10.49 12.04 -4.30
C ILE A 266 10.52 13.39 -3.58
N CYS A 267 11.51 14.21 -3.91
CA CYS A 267 11.66 15.55 -3.36
C CYS A 267 11.31 16.56 -4.44
N SER A 268 10.24 17.32 -4.20
CA SER A 268 9.88 18.44 -5.05
C SER A 268 10.98 19.52 -4.95
N PRO A 269 11.51 20.03 -6.07
CA PRO A 269 12.41 21.17 -6.02
C PRO A 269 11.65 22.38 -5.45
N THR A 270 12.16 22.96 -4.38
CA THR A 270 11.62 24.21 -3.83
C THR A 270 12.20 25.40 -4.60
N PRO A 271 11.39 26.15 -5.36
CA PRO A 271 11.88 27.31 -6.09
C PRO A 271 12.13 28.46 -5.11
N PHE A 272 13.41 28.74 -4.82
CA PHE A 272 13.79 29.91 -4.06
C PHE A 272 13.77 31.15 -4.96
N CYS A 273 12.98 32.17 -4.61
CA CYS A 273 12.92 33.39 -5.39
C CYS A 273 14.17 34.25 -5.16
N ILE A 274 14.94 34.52 -6.21
CA ILE A 274 16.09 35.43 -6.15
C ILE A 274 15.64 36.87 -6.39
N ILE A 275 14.74 37.09 -7.35
CA ILE A 275 14.28 38.42 -7.75
C ILE A 275 12.76 38.51 -7.57
N TRP A 276 12.35 39.26 -6.56
CA TRP A 276 10.95 39.57 -6.28
C TRP A 276 10.57 40.92 -6.88
N ASP A 277 9.45 40.98 -7.62
CA ASP A 277 8.84 42.24 -8.02
C ASP A 277 7.82 42.70 -6.97
N PRO A 278 8.09 43.78 -6.21
CA PRO A 278 7.17 44.29 -5.21
C PRO A 278 5.90 44.91 -5.81
N SER A 279 5.89 45.29 -7.10
CA SER A 279 4.73 45.91 -7.76
C SER A 279 3.73 44.89 -8.29
N SER A 280 4.17 43.74 -8.81
CA SER A 280 3.27 42.66 -9.25
C SER A 280 3.08 41.53 -8.25
N GLY A 281 3.89 41.47 -7.17
CA GLY A 281 3.85 40.40 -6.18
C GLY A 281 4.28 39.05 -6.75
N LYS A 282 5.15 39.05 -7.76
CA LYS A 282 5.61 37.85 -8.48
C LYS A 282 7.12 37.69 -8.39
N CYS A 283 7.54 36.44 -8.44
CA CYS A 283 8.95 36.12 -8.64
C CYS A 283 9.32 36.27 -10.12
N LEU A 284 10.30 37.12 -10.44
CA LEU A 284 10.84 37.31 -11.79
C LEU A 284 11.93 36.29 -12.12
N SER A 285 12.64 35.77 -11.11
CA SER A 285 13.68 34.76 -11.28
C SER A 285 13.83 33.92 -10.01
N SER A 286 13.78 32.59 -10.16
CA SER A 286 13.99 31.63 -9.09
C SER A 286 15.14 30.67 -9.40
N ILE A 287 15.76 30.17 -8.35
CA ILE A 287 16.67 29.02 -8.41
C ILE A 287 16.01 27.85 -7.68
N SER A 288 16.01 26.69 -8.33
CA SER A 288 15.52 25.44 -7.75
C SER A 288 16.71 24.60 -7.35
N THR A 289 16.88 24.35 -6.05
CA THR A 289 17.85 23.36 -5.57
C THR A 289 17.29 21.96 -5.74
N SER A 290 18.06 21.06 -6.35
CA SER A 290 17.69 19.65 -6.44
C SER A 290 17.96 18.95 -5.11
N SER A 291 16.94 18.86 -4.26
CA SER A 291 16.97 18.04 -3.05
C SER A 291 16.79 16.56 -3.39
N ARG A 292 17.35 15.68 -2.55
CA ARG A 292 17.16 14.22 -2.65
C ARG A 292 16.70 13.68 -1.31
N CYS A 293 15.94 12.59 -1.36
CA CYS A 293 15.49 11.92 -0.14
C CYS A 293 16.69 11.22 0.52
N LYS A 294 17.11 11.68 1.70
CA LYS A 294 18.31 11.20 2.38
C LYS A 294 18.10 11.05 3.88
N ALA A 295 18.85 10.15 4.50
CA ALA A 295 18.81 9.90 5.94
C ALA A 295 19.41 11.08 6.72
N THR A 296 18.78 11.42 7.85
CA THR A 296 19.21 12.53 8.72
C THR A 296 19.36 12.14 10.19
N ALA A 297 18.63 11.13 10.65
CA ALA A 297 18.81 10.52 11.95
C ALA A 297 19.25 9.06 11.78
N PHE A 298 20.09 8.59 12.70
CA PHE A 298 20.66 7.23 12.69
C PHE A 298 20.73 6.69 14.10
N ASP A 299 20.36 5.42 14.27
CA ASP A 299 20.51 4.66 15.49
C ASP A 299 21.61 3.60 15.32
N THR A 300 22.22 3.14 16.42
CA THR A 300 23.29 2.14 16.39
C THR A 300 22.94 0.95 17.26
N HIS A 301 23.02 -0.24 16.67
CA HIS A 301 22.86 -1.52 17.36
C HIS A 301 24.22 -2.24 17.42
N SER A 302 24.66 -2.68 18.59
CA SER A 302 25.81 -3.60 18.70
C SER A 302 25.35 -5.03 19.01
N PHE A 303 26.09 -6.00 18.48
CA PHE A 303 25.85 -7.43 18.73
C PHE A 303 27.15 -8.23 18.58
N THR A 304 27.23 -9.36 19.30
CA THR A 304 28.36 -10.28 19.17
C THR A 304 28.12 -11.30 18.06
N THR A 305 29.10 -11.52 17.19
CA THR A 305 29.06 -12.55 16.13
C THR A 305 29.47 -13.93 16.67
N PRO A 306 29.25 -15.04 15.94
CA PRO A 306 29.60 -16.39 16.39
C PRO A 306 31.09 -16.57 16.77
N ASP A 307 31.98 -15.88 16.07
CA ASP A 307 33.43 -15.82 16.31
C ASP A 307 33.83 -14.88 17.47
N GLY A 308 32.86 -14.35 18.22
CA GLY A 308 33.09 -13.58 19.45
C GLY A 308 33.46 -12.11 19.25
N LYS A 309 33.49 -11.60 18.01
CA LYS A 309 33.70 -10.18 17.75
C LYS A 309 32.44 -9.38 18.04
N GLU A 310 32.58 -8.18 18.57
CA GLU A 310 31.50 -7.20 18.57
C GLU A 310 31.40 -6.55 17.19
N LYS A 311 30.18 -6.43 16.68
CA LYS A 311 29.85 -5.76 15.43
C LYS A 311 28.79 -4.69 15.69
N MET A 312 29.00 -3.50 15.13
CA MET A 312 28.02 -2.43 15.10
C MET A 312 27.26 -2.43 13.77
N LEU A 313 25.98 -2.07 13.83
CA LEU A 313 25.07 -1.91 12.71
C LEU A 313 24.35 -0.58 12.87
N ILE A 314 24.40 0.26 11.84
CA ILE A 314 23.69 1.53 11.80
C ILE A 314 22.33 1.31 11.13
N SER A 315 21.27 1.80 11.75
CA SER A 315 19.92 1.89 11.19
C SER A 315 19.55 3.35 10.96
N ILE A 316 18.74 3.60 9.94
CA ILE A 316 18.19 4.93 9.66
C ILE A 316 17.01 5.15 10.62
N GLY A 317 16.99 6.29 11.32
CA GLY A 317 15.88 6.72 12.16
C GLY A 317 14.88 7.61 11.41
N ASN A 318 15.35 8.52 10.55
CA ASN A 318 14.50 9.44 9.80
C ASN A 318 15.12 9.86 8.46
N CYS A 319 14.27 10.29 7.52
CA CYS A 319 14.61 10.72 6.16
C CYS A 319 13.96 12.07 5.84
N VAL A 320 14.67 12.96 5.15
CA VAL A 320 14.11 14.23 4.66
C VAL A 320 14.63 14.57 3.26
N CYS A 321 13.98 15.53 2.61
CA CYS A 321 14.47 16.15 1.39
C CYS A 321 15.54 17.19 1.68
N ALA A 322 16.79 16.91 1.30
CA ALA A 322 17.94 17.80 1.49
C ALA A 322 19.11 17.47 0.53
#